data_AF-A0A2V1ARU8-F1
#
_entry.id   AF-A0A2V1ARU8-F1
#
_cell.length_a   1.000
_cell.length_b   1.000
_cell.length_c   1.000
_cell.angle_alpha   90.00
_cell.angle_beta   90.00
_cell.angle_gamma   90.00
#
_symmetry.space_group_name_H-M   'P 1'
#
loop_
_entity.id
_entity.type
_entity.pdbx_description
1 polymer ?
#
loop_
_entity_poly.entity_id
_entity_poly.type
_entity_poly.pdbx_seq_one_letter_code
_entity_poly.pdbx_strand_id
1 'polypeptide(L)'
;MYDFHVESYVMLEQFEKADFHPTKLASIIHKTIEHFAASYVSHSTETFETDTHICAVTEVRFRFAGPIEKAERLKVWLYETRAQVKDVQKPKQRLEYVLRGHPGGLSMSKASCEFISNGKTFNYTKALFPMSHALYGSKRVSQQTRVYGFCPDNSQHITMRASFRQQKFKSDQKNRIVLPRTRVSKFIKVKLENPKGIRSLNIARFRVELHRFTCTRNLKQDTVFFPEKPVCKHNFLTLLDKRCSIDVIPKADDPTEAVIPDHFFKCLLPLVEPTSYSNECIRSYGIKIMLQLECMDTLWSREVEVFLEIQIARLEFKCPSPSTRLLYPEEKQKTEKFRSIETFDRFKFYPTDVTEDLYKKVERKGLVYQGHKMETLTSDGAVCVFSTVSAVTPRRSPEESMVQAMSVLKKNRMFYSQASLVREVNGECMGCKKPLDSTATAT
;
A
#
# COMPACT_ATOMS: atom_id res chain seq x y z
N MET A 1 35.59 20.44 -28.41
CA MET A 1 34.18 20.54 -27.95
C MET A 1 34.16 20.06 -26.51
N TYR A 2 33.67 20.86 -25.57
CA TYR A 2 33.47 20.39 -24.20
C TYR A 2 32.20 19.52 -24.19
N ASP A 3 32.32 18.29 -23.70
CA ASP A 3 31.15 17.43 -23.49
C ASP A 3 30.31 18.02 -22.36
N PHE A 4 29.12 18.50 -22.72
CA PHE A 4 28.10 18.91 -21.77
C PHE A 4 27.04 17.82 -21.71
N HIS A 5 26.56 17.52 -20.51
CA HIS A 5 25.40 16.66 -20.32
C HIS A 5 24.34 17.38 -19.51
N VAL A 6 23.07 17.07 -19.80
CA VAL A 6 21.92 17.61 -19.09
C VAL A 6 21.39 16.53 -18.18
N GLU A 7 21.35 16.80 -16.88
CA GLU A 7 20.67 15.93 -15.92
C GLU A 7 19.35 16.55 -15.47
N SER A 8 18.41 15.69 -15.10
CA SER A 8 17.11 16.08 -14.56
C SER A 8 16.96 15.53 -13.15
N TYR A 9 16.69 16.42 -12.21
CA TYR A 9 16.45 16.12 -10.80
C TYR A 9 14.97 16.30 -10.51
N VAL A 10 14.38 15.35 -9.78
CA VAL A 10 12.98 15.44 -9.36
C VAL A 10 12.95 15.60 -7.86
N MET A 11 12.22 16.61 -7.40
CA MET A 11 12.05 16.89 -5.99
C MET A 11 10.58 16.83 -5.62
N LEU A 12 10.32 16.09 -4.56
CA LEU A 12 9.03 16.05 -3.90
C LEU A 12 9.11 16.94 -2.67
N GLU A 13 8.14 17.84 -2.56
CA GLU A 13 7.97 18.78 -1.45
C GLU A 13 6.53 18.71 -0.96
N GLN A 14 6.33 18.86 0.35
CA GLN A 14 5.03 18.94 0.98
C GLN A 14 5.04 20.16 1.90
N PHE A 15 4.04 21.00 1.74
CA PHE A 15 3.85 22.23 2.50
C PHE A 15 2.49 22.19 3.20
N GLU A 16 2.41 22.70 4.41
CA GLU A 16 1.11 23.03 4.99
C GLU A 16 0.48 24.17 4.17
N LYS A 17 -0.83 24.10 3.91
CA LYS A 17 -1.52 25.12 3.11
C LYS A 17 -1.32 26.53 3.64
N ALA A 18 -1.38 26.69 4.96
CA ALA A 18 -1.23 27.97 5.63
C ALA A 18 0.15 28.61 5.39
N ASP A 19 1.17 27.78 5.16
CA ASP A 19 2.57 28.20 5.03
C ASP A 19 3.08 28.14 3.59
N PHE A 20 2.25 27.72 2.64
CA PHE A 20 2.65 27.57 1.26
C PHE A 20 2.86 28.92 0.59
N HIS A 21 4.03 29.07 -0.03
CA HIS A 21 4.34 30.20 -0.87
C HIS A 21 5.10 29.72 -2.11
N PRO A 22 4.72 30.10 -3.34
CA PRO A 22 5.35 29.60 -4.57
C PRO A 22 6.87 29.81 -4.62
N THR A 23 7.39 30.87 -3.99
CA THR A 23 8.85 31.14 -3.93
C THR A 23 9.63 30.14 -3.07
N LYS A 24 8.96 29.35 -2.23
CA LYS A 24 9.61 28.27 -1.45
C LYS A 24 9.88 27.03 -2.29
N LEU A 25 9.15 26.85 -3.40
CA LEU A 25 9.31 25.73 -4.32
C LEU A 25 10.72 25.69 -4.88
N ALA A 26 11.35 24.53 -4.87
CA ALA A 26 12.67 24.34 -5.47
C ALA A 26 13.81 25.21 -4.92
N SER A 27 13.56 25.97 -3.86
CA SER A 27 14.53 26.90 -3.27
C SER A 27 15.80 26.18 -2.81
N ILE A 28 15.66 24.97 -2.26
CA ILE A 28 16.77 24.11 -1.82
C ILE A 28 17.63 23.68 -3.01
N ILE A 29 17.01 23.31 -4.15
CA ILE A 29 17.75 22.87 -5.34
C ILE A 29 18.53 24.03 -5.94
N HIS A 30 17.91 25.20 -6.05
CA HIS A 30 18.58 26.38 -6.58
C HIS A 30 19.79 26.75 -5.73
N LYS A 31 19.64 26.85 -4.40
CA LYS A 31 20.74 27.11 -3.47
C LYS A 31 21.84 26.05 -3.53
N THR A 32 21.45 24.78 -3.60
CA THR A 32 22.41 23.68 -3.67
C THR A 32 23.22 23.74 -4.96
N ILE A 33 22.59 24.08 -6.09
CA ILE A 33 23.23 24.00 -7.39
C ILE A 33 24.07 25.22 -7.75
N GLU A 34 23.80 26.37 -7.14
CA GLU A 34 24.72 27.52 -7.17
C GLU A 34 26.14 27.15 -6.67
N HIS A 35 26.28 26.13 -5.82
CA HIS A 35 27.58 25.64 -5.37
C HIS A 35 28.33 24.76 -6.38
N PHE A 36 27.73 24.45 -7.53
CA PHE A 36 28.34 23.61 -8.55
C PHE A 36 28.50 24.37 -9.87
N ALA A 37 29.48 23.94 -10.68
CA ALA A 37 29.71 24.48 -12.04
C ALA A 37 28.63 23.98 -13.02
N ALA A 38 27.37 24.26 -12.71
CA ALA A 38 26.19 23.83 -13.43
C ALA A 38 25.40 25.05 -13.87
N SER A 39 24.96 25.06 -15.11
CA SER A 39 24.05 26.08 -15.62
C SER A 39 22.62 25.55 -15.51
N TYR A 40 21.75 26.31 -14.87
CA TYR A 40 20.32 26.05 -14.90
C TYR A 40 19.83 26.03 -16.37
N VAL A 41 19.03 25.03 -16.72
CA VAL A 41 18.44 24.88 -18.06
C VAL A 41 16.97 25.22 -18.02
N SER A 42 16.22 24.55 -17.14
CA SER A 42 14.77 24.70 -17.02
C SER A 42 14.28 24.03 -15.75
N HIS A 43 13.12 24.42 -15.24
CA HIS A 43 12.35 23.61 -14.30
C HIS A 43 10.90 23.53 -14.74
N SER A 44 10.21 22.52 -14.25
CA SER A 44 8.76 22.39 -14.32
C SER A 44 8.29 21.95 -12.95
N THR A 45 7.34 22.70 -12.39
CA THR A 45 6.73 22.36 -11.10
C THR A 45 5.26 22.07 -11.32
N GLU A 46 4.84 20.90 -10.86
CA GLU A 46 3.43 20.52 -10.77
C GLU A 46 3.04 20.54 -9.28
N THR A 47 2.02 21.32 -8.94
CA THR A 47 1.47 21.37 -7.58
C THR A 47 0.12 20.69 -7.54
N PHE A 48 -0.16 19.99 -6.45
CA PHE A 48 -1.45 19.39 -6.18
C PHE A 48 -1.84 19.67 -4.74
N GLU A 49 -3.12 19.95 -4.57
CA GLU A 49 -3.70 20.37 -3.31
C GLU A 49 -4.47 19.20 -2.68
N THR A 50 -4.25 18.97 -1.39
CA THR A 50 -5.05 18.06 -0.54
C THR A 50 -5.88 18.90 0.43
N ASP A 51 -6.57 18.34 1.43
CA ASP A 51 -7.35 19.18 2.37
C ASP A 51 -6.47 20.11 3.21
N THR A 52 -5.29 19.63 3.63
CA THR A 52 -4.41 20.32 4.59
C THR A 52 -3.04 20.70 4.04
N HIS A 53 -2.65 20.15 2.90
CA HIS A 53 -1.31 20.33 2.34
C HIS A 53 -1.34 20.70 0.86
N ILE A 54 -0.30 21.41 0.44
CA ILE A 54 0.10 21.55 -0.96
C ILE A 54 1.34 20.69 -1.16
N CYS A 55 1.25 19.75 -2.07
CA CYS A 55 2.37 18.94 -2.50
C CYS A 55 2.87 19.45 -3.83
N ALA A 56 4.18 19.46 -4.02
CA ALA A 56 4.80 19.91 -5.25
C ALA A 56 5.82 18.90 -5.76
N VAL A 57 5.80 18.66 -7.06
CA VAL A 57 6.84 17.94 -7.79
C VAL A 57 7.55 18.93 -8.67
N THR A 58 8.81 19.23 -8.34
CA THR A 58 9.64 20.04 -9.20
C THR A 58 10.66 19.18 -9.93
N GLU A 59 10.58 19.13 -11.26
CA GLU A 59 11.68 18.68 -12.10
C GLU A 59 12.57 19.87 -12.44
N VAL A 60 13.85 19.81 -12.06
CA VAL A 60 14.84 20.81 -12.45
C VAL A 60 15.91 20.17 -13.32
N ARG A 61 16.23 20.83 -14.43
CA ARG A 61 17.26 20.41 -15.39
C ARG A 61 18.46 21.32 -15.31
N PHE A 62 19.63 20.71 -15.25
CA PHE A 62 20.90 21.41 -15.18
C PHE A 62 21.85 20.87 -16.24
N ARG A 63 22.62 21.80 -16.81
CA ARG A 63 23.70 21.52 -17.75
C ARG A 63 25.00 21.55 -16.96
N PHE A 64 25.72 20.43 -16.93
CA PHE A 64 27.00 20.34 -16.25
C PHE A 64 28.15 20.49 -17.25
N ALA A 65 29.15 21.28 -16.88
CA ALA A 65 30.42 21.35 -17.59
C ALA A 65 31.40 20.34 -16.98
N GLY A 66 31.85 19.37 -17.77
CA GLY A 66 32.89 18.41 -17.37
C GLY A 66 32.42 16.94 -17.24
N PRO A 67 33.33 16.05 -16.78
CA PRO A 67 33.09 14.61 -16.73
C PRO A 67 31.91 14.22 -15.83
N ILE A 68 31.12 13.22 -16.25
CA ILE A 68 29.90 12.72 -15.57
C ILE A 68 30.15 12.37 -14.09
N GLU A 69 31.36 11.91 -13.76
CA GLU A 69 31.78 11.55 -12.41
C GLU A 69 31.66 12.71 -11.40
N LYS A 70 31.81 13.96 -11.84
CA LYS A 70 31.61 15.14 -10.97
C LYS A 70 30.13 15.44 -10.72
N ALA A 71 29.24 15.11 -11.66
CA ALA A 71 27.78 15.24 -11.49
C ALA A 71 27.21 14.15 -10.58
N GLU A 72 27.80 12.95 -10.55
CA GLU A 72 27.38 11.89 -9.62
C GLU A 72 27.61 12.26 -8.14
N ARG A 73 28.66 13.04 -7.82
CA ARG A 73 28.87 13.59 -6.48
C ARG A 73 27.74 14.53 -6.04
N LEU A 74 27.07 15.17 -6.99
CA LEU A 74 25.99 16.12 -6.77
C LEU A 74 24.68 15.42 -6.41
N LYS A 75 24.40 14.27 -7.02
CA LYS A 75 23.33 13.37 -6.56
C LYS A 75 23.54 13.03 -5.09
N VAL A 76 24.74 12.58 -4.72
CA VAL A 76 25.08 12.22 -3.34
C VAL A 76 24.91 13.41 -2.40
N TRP A 77 25.41 14.60 -2.76
CA TRP A 77 25.32 15.80 -1.91
C TRP A 77 23.89 16.32 -1.74
N LEU A 78 23.07 16.41 -2.80
CA LEU A 78 21.64 16.77 -2.68
C LEU A 78 20.86 15.78 -1.80
N TYR A 79 21.21 14.49 -1.84
CA TYR A 79 20.68 13.48 -0.92
C TYR A 79 21.20 13.68 0.51
N GLU A 80 22.47 14.05 0.69
CA GLU A 80 23.13 14.26 1.98
C GLU A 80 22.69 15.56 2.68
N THR A 81 22.51 16.68 1.97
CA THR A 81 22.11 17.97 2.55
C THR A 81 20.65 17.97 3.01
N ARG A 82 19.79 17.11 2.44
CA ARG A 82 18.47 16.77 3.02
C ARG A 82 18.56 15.76 4.17
N ALA A 83 19.68 15.04 4.32
CA ALA A 83 19.87 13.99 5.32
C ALA A 83 20.74 14.40 6.54
N GLN A 84 21.44 15.53 6.48
CA GLN A 84 22.08 16.16 7.63
C GLN A 84 21.03 17.08 8.29
N VAL A 85 20.16 16.62 9.19
CA VAL A 85 20.49 16.08 10.52
C VAL A 85 19.66 14.83 10.83
N LYS A 86 20.32 13.67 10.76
CA LYS A 86 20.45 12.73 11.90
C LYS A 86 21.67 11.87 11.58
N ASP A 87 22.55 11.71 12.57
CA ASP A 87 23.79 10.91 12.58
C ASP A 87 23.82 9.81 11.53
N VAL A 88 24.96 9.67 10.83
CA VAL A 88 25.36 8.56 9.95
C VAL A 88 24.50 7.34 10.25
N GLN A 89 23.37 7.24 9.54
CA GLN A 89 22.36 6.25 9.93
C GLN A 89 23.01 4.90 9.70
N LYS A 90 23.23 4.15 10.78
CA LYS A 90 23.50 2.71 10.70
C LYS A 90 22.56 2.17 9.61
N PRO A 91 23.08 1.48 8.57
CA PRO A 91 22.31 1.10 7.40
C PRO A 91 20.96 0.50 7.81
N LYS A 92 19.87 1.00 7.22
CA LYS A 92 18.50 0.69 7.65
C LYS A 92 18.27 -0.82 7.61
N GLN A 93 18.19 -1.44 8.78
CA GLN A 93 17.72 -2.81 8.92
C GLN A 93 16.19 -2.78 8.94
N ARG A 94 15.57 -3.58 8.08
CA ARG A 94 14.11 -3.68 7.92
C ARG A 94 13.72 -5.11 7.63
N LEU A 95 12.85 -5.67 8.45
CA LEU A 95 12.16 -6.92 8.20
C LEU A 95 10.77 -6.61 7.64
N GLU A 96 10.44 -7.16 6.48
CA GLU A 96 9.17 -6.93 5.80
C GLU A 96 8.62 -8.26 5.30
N TYR A 97 7.32 -8.48 5.43
CA TYR A 97 6.66 -9.69 4.94
C TYR A 97 6.33 -9.51 3.45
N VAL A 98 6.84 -10.42 2.61
CA VAL A 98 6.69 -10.35 1.16
C VAL A 98 6.16 -11.68 0.63
N LEU A 99 5.13 -11.62 -0.20
CA LEU A 99 4.69 -12.75 -1.02
C LEU A 99 5.15 -12.52 -2.45
N ARG A 100 6.08 -13.35 -2.92
CA ARG A 100 6.51 -13.31 -4.32
C ARG A 100 5.61 -14.23 -5.14
N GLY A 101 4.81 -13.61 -6.00
CA GLY A 101 3.90 -14.28 -6.91
C GLY A 101 4.53 -14.54 -8.28
N HIS A 102 4.16 -15.68 -8.89
CA HIS A 102 4.31 -15.86 -10.33
C HIS A 102 3.10 -15.20 -11.03
N PRO A 103 3.27 -14.52 -12.18
CA PRO A 103 2.14 -13.92 -12.90
C PRO A 103 1.05 -14.93 -13.28
N GLY A 104 1.41 -16.22 -13.44
CA GLY A 104 0.48 -17.32 -13.71
C GLY A 104 -0.38 -17.81 -12.53
N GLY A 105 -0.30 -17.16 -11.35
CA GLY A 105 -1.22 -17.42 -10.24
C GLY A 105 -0.56 -17.67 -8.88
N LEU A 106 -1.39 -17.65 -7.83
CA LEU A 106 -0.96 -17.72 -6.42
C LEU A 106 -0.58 -19.13 -5.93
N SER A 107 -0.98 -20.19 -6.64
CA SER A 107 -0.79 -21.59 -6.20
C SER A 107 0.68 -22.03 -6.13
N MET A 108 1.57 -21.36 -6.86
CA MET A 108 3.02 -21.61 -6.82
C MET A 108 3.83 -20.55 -6.07
N SER A 109 3.16 -19.62 -5.39
CA SER A 109 3.82 -18.52 -4.70
C SER A 109 4.41 -18.98 -3.36
N LYS A 110 5.61 -18.50 -3.03
CA LYS A 110 6.25 -18.71 -1.72
C LYS A 110 6.11 -17.42 -0.92
N ALA A 111 5.48 -17.52 0.25
CA ALA A 111 5.44 -16.43 1.22
C ALA A 111 6.67 -16.52 2.11
N SER A 112 7.43 -15.43 2.19
CA SER A 112 8.59 -15.33 3.06
C SER A 112 8.56 -14.04 3.85
N CYS A 113 9.11 -14.08 5.05
CA CYS A 113 9.48 -12.89 5.76
C CYS A 113 10.91 -12.54 5.34
N GLU A 114 11.11 -11.35 4.79
CA GLU A 114 12.38 -10.90 4.24
C GLU A 114 13.01 -9.90 5.21
N PHE A 115 14.13 -10.27 5.80
CA PHE A 115 14.98 -9.35 6.55
C PHE A 115 15.96 -8.70 5.60
N ILE A 116 15.83 -7.38 5.42
CA ILE A 116 16.70 -6.54 4.62
C ILE A 116 17.69 -5.86 5.58
N SER A 117 18.98 -6.13 5.40
CA SER A 117 20.05 -5.50 6.15
C SER A 117 21.16 -5.12 5.18
N ASN A 118 21.53 -3.85 5.16
CA ASN A 118 22.61 -3.32 4.31
C ASN A 118 22.40 -3.66 2.81
N GLY A 119 21.15 -3.58 2.34
CA GLY A 119 20.78 -3.92 0.96
C GLY A 119 20.75 -5.41 0.63
N LYS A 120 21.08 -6.30 1.59
CA LYS A 120 20.99 -7.75 1.44
C LYS A 120 19.69 -8.28 2.03
N THR A 121 19.06 -9.22 1.33
CA THR A 121 17.82 -9.87 1.76
C THR A 121 18.10 -11.25 2.34
N PHE A 122 17.57 -11.52 3.52
CA PHE A 122 17.66 -12.78 4.24
C PHE A 122 16.26 -13.32 4.52
N ASN A 123 16.10 -14.65 4.50
CA ASN A 123 14.84 -15.27 4.92
C ASN A 123 14.76 -15.33 6.44
N TYR A 124 13.73 -14.73 7.02
CA TYR A 124 13.45 -14.78 8.44
C TYR A 124 12.35 -15.83 8.71
N THR A 125 12.60 -16.77 9.62
CA THR A 125 11.69 -17.91 9.88
C THR A 125 10.96 -17.80 11.22
N LYS A 126 11.37 -16.88 12.10
CA LYS A 126 10.71 -16.72 13.39
C LYS A 126 9.45 -15.88 13.25
N ALA A 127 8.40 -16.26 13.96
CA ALA A 127 7.20 -15.45 14.06
C ALA A 127 7.42 -14.32 15.07
N LEU A 128 7.03 -13.10 14.70
CA LEU A 128 7.08 -11.93 15.57
C LEU A 128 5.65 -11.56 15.96
N PHE A 129 5.35 -11.57 17.25
CA PHE A 129 4.03 -11.21 17.78
C PHE A 129 4.11 -10.03 18.76
N PRO A 130 4.62 -8.86 18.30
CA PRO A 130 4.82 -7.70 19.16
C PRO A 130 3.52 -7.16 19.73
N MET A 131 2.39 -7.26 19.01
CA MET A 131 1.12 -6.67 19.45
C MET A 131 0.55 -7.48 20.60
N SER A 132 0.56 -8.80 20.43
CA SER A 132 0.27 -9.79 21.45
C SER A 132 1.09 -9.57 22.74
N HIS A 133 2.39 -9.32 22.61
CA HIS A 133 3.24 -9.02 23.76
C HIS A 133 2.90 -7.67 24.41
N ALA A 134 2.61 -6.64 23.62
CA ALA A 134 2.28 -5.31 24.13
C ALA A 134 0.92 -5.28 24.84
N LEU A 135 -0.09 -5.96 24.30
CA LEU A 135 -1.46 -5.97 24.84
C LEU A 135 -1.61 -6.88 26.06
N TYR A 136 -0.91 -8.02 26.10
CA TYR A 136 -1.18 -9.08 27.09
C TYR A 136 0.05 -9.51 27.90
N GLY A 137 1.24 -9.01 27.57
CA GLY A 137 2.51 -9.47 28.14
C GLY A 137 3.02 -10.77 27.53
N SER A 138 4.31 -11.06 27.72
CA SER A 138 5.01 -12.24 27.16
C SER A 138 4.47 -13.58 27.69
N LYS A 139 3.95 -13.61 28.92
CA LYS A 139 3.46 -14.83 29.59
C LYS A 139 2.04 -15.26 29.17
N ARG A 140 1.31 -14.48 28.36
CA ARG A 140 -0.12 -14.71 28.06
C ARG A 140 -0.44 -14.90 26.57
N VAL A 141 0.55 -15.13 25.72
CA VAL A 141 0.34 -15.35 24.27
C VAL A 141 -0.60 -16.54 23.98
N SER A 142 -0.59 -17.58 24.81
CA SER A 142 -1.51 -18.72 24.70
C SER A 142 -2.96 -18.39 25.08
N GLN A 143 -3.21 -17.34 25.87
CA GLN A 143 -4.54 -16.93 26.34
C GLN A 143 -5.31 -16.06 25.33
N GLN A 144 -4.67 -15.59 24.26
CA GLN A 144 -5.27 -14.70 23.25
C GLN A 144 -6.42 -15.33 22.45
N THR A 145 -6.48 -16.66 22.48
CA THR A 145 -7.50 -17.44 21.78
C THR A 145 -8.56 -17.99 22.72
N ARG A 146 -8.66 -17.49 23.96
CA ARG A 146 -9.62 -17.99 24.96
C ARG A 146 -10.12 -16.85 25.85
N VAL A 147 -11.39 -16.51 25.73
CA VAL A 147 -12.07 -15.58 26.65
C VAL A 147 -13.21 -16.30 27.36
N TYR A 148 -13.31 -16.08 28.67
CA TYR A 148 -14.29 -16.69 29.56
C TYR A 148 -15.57 -15.84 29.63
N GLY A 149 -16.68 -16.43 29.20
CA GLY A 149 -18.02 -15.95 29.50
C GLY A 149 -18.62 -16.76 30.64
N PHE A 150 -18.70 -16.21 31.85
CA PHE A 150 -19.48 -16.82 32.94
C PHE A 150 -20.98 -16.62 32.70
N CYS A 151 -21.75 -17.68 32.92
CA CYS A 151 -23.18 -17.54 33.18
C CYS A 151 -23.40 -16.74 34.49
N PRO A 152 -24.57 -16.09 34.68
CA PRO A 152 -24.84 -15.27 35.87
C PRO A 152 -24.63 -15.98 37.21
N ASP A 153 -24.72 -17.31 37.22
CA ASP A 153 -24.53 -18.19 38.38
C ASP A 153 -23.09 -18.70 38.55
N ASN A 154 -22.14 -18.27 37.71
CA ASN A 154 -20.76 -18.76 37.63
C ASN A 154 -20.62 -20.29 37.43
N SER A 155 -21.70 -21.02 37.13
CA SER A 155 -21.68 -22.49 37.06
C SER A 155 -21.09 -23.01 35.75
N GLN A 156 -21.17 -22.21 34.68
CA GLN A 156 -20.74 -22.58 33.34
C GLN A 156 -19.95 -21.46 32.67
N HIS A 157 -18.97 -21.87 31.86
CA HIS A 157 -18.10 -20.95 31.12
C HIS A 157 -18.15 -21.25 29.62
N ILE A 158 -18.46 -20.24 28.81
CA ILE A 158 -18.31 -20.29 27.35
C ILE A 158 -16.91 -19.79 27.01
N THR A 159 -16.18 -20.54 26.18
CA THR A 159 -14.86 -20.12 25.70
C THR A 159 -14.88 -19.87 24.20
N MET A 160 -14.56 -18.65 23.78
CA MET A 160 -14.40 -18.33 22.36
C MET A 160 -12.96 -18.54 21.90
N ARG A 161 -12.78 -19.27 20.79
CA ARG A 161 -11.47 -19.60 20.22
C ARG A 161 -11.35 -19.30 18.74
N ALA A 162 -10.27 -18.62 18.36
CA ALA A 162 -9.86 -18.41 16.98
C ALA A 162 -8.65 -19.27 16.61
N SER A 163 -8.67 -19.84 15.42
CA SER A 163 -7.56 -20.61 14.84
C SER A 163 -7.25 -20.13 13.43
N PHE A 164 -5.96 -20.13 13.08
CA PHE A 164 -5.49 -19.70 11.76
C PHE A 164 -5.51 -20.89 10.79
N ARG A 165 -6.08 -20.69 9.60
CA ARG A 165 -6.03 -21.66 8.49
C ARG A 165 -4.93 -21.24 7.52
N GLN A 166 -3.96 -22.13 7.32
CA GLN A 166 -2.87 -21.89 6.38
C GLN A 166 -3.43 -21.66 4.96
N GLN A 167 -2.89 -20.64 4.29
CA GLN A 167 -3.29 -20.29 2.94
C GLN A 167 -2.65 -21.21 1.90
N LYS A 168 -3.14 -21.17 0.65
CA LYS A 168 -2.69 -22.05 -0.44
C LYS A 168 -1.24 -21.85 -0.88
N PHE A 169 -0.55 -20.83 -0.38
CA PHE A 169 0.86 -20.58 -0.68
C PHE A 169 1.78 -21.27 0.33
N LYS A 170 3.01 -21.63 -0.09
CA LYS A 170 4.00 -22.20 0.82
C LYS A 170 4.47 -21.11 1.80
N SER A 171 4.15 -21.26 3.08
CA SER A 171 4.69 -20.44 4.17
C SER A 171 5.20 -21.32 5.29
N ASP A 172 6.12 -20.79 6.11
CA ASP A 172 6.34 -21.35 7.44
C ASP A 172 5.01 -21.33 8.21
N GLN A 173 4.63 -22.45 8.83
CA GLN A 173 3.38 -22.60 9.58
C GLN A 173 3.26 -21.58 10.72
N LYS A 174 4.40 -21.08 11.22
CA LYS A 174 4.44 -20.16 12.36
C LYS A 174 4.03 -18.71 12.01
N ASN A 175 4.12 -18.31 10.73
CA ASN A 175 4.13 -16.89 10.38
C ASN A 175 2.77 -16.26 10.04
N ARG A 176 1.63 -16.96 10.19
CA ARG A 176 0.25 -16.45 9.98
C ARG A 176 0.12 -15.37 8.88
N ILE A 177 0.72 -15.66 7.72
CA ILE A 177 0.85 -14.69 6.64
C ILE A 177 -0.47 -14.62 5.87
N VAL A 178 -0.92 -13.41 5.56
CA VAL A 178 -2.11 -13.13 4.75
C VAL A 178 -1.83 -12.02 3.76
N LEU A 179 -2.62 -11.96 2.69
CA LEU A 179 -2.56 -10.84 1.74
C LEU A 179 -3.69 -9.85 1.99
N PRO A 180 -3.50 -8.58 1.64
CA PRO A 180 -4.61 -7.66 1.42
C PRO A 180 -5.69 -8.28 0.52
N ARG A 181 -6.94 -7.86 0.70
CA ARG A 181 -8.13 -8.40 -0.01
C ARG A 181 -8.42 -9.89 0.23
N THR A 182 -7.69 -10.58 1.11
CA THR A 182 -8.07 -11.94 1.50
C THR A 182 -9.33 -11.89 2.37
N ARG A 183 -10.31 -12.76 2.09
CA ARG A 183 -11.50 -12.92 2.95
C ARG A 183 -11.07 -13.44 4.32
N VAL A 184 -11.54 -12.81 5.39
CA VAL A 184 -11.20 -13.22 6.78
C VAL A 184 -11.56 -14.68 7.02
N SER A 185 -12.71 -15.13 6.50
CA SER A 185 -13.13 -16.53 6.62
C SER A 185 -12.26 -17.57 5.92
N LYS A 186 -11.37 -17.16 5.01
CA LYS A 186 -10.41 -18.08 4.39
C LYS A 186 -9.24 -18.42 5.30
N PHE A 187 -8.91 -17.58 6.28
CA PHE A 187 -7.73 -17.75 7.13
C PHE A 187 -8.01 -17.75 8.63
N ILE A 188 -9.23 -17.42 9.08
CA ILE A 188 -9.64 -17.54 10.48
C ILE A 188 -10.81 -18.53 10.60
N LYS A 189 -10.78 -19.37 11.62
CA LYS A 189 -11.93 -20.18 12.07
C LYS A 189 -12.22 -19.86 13.53
N VAL A 190 -13.48 -19.55 13.82
CA VAL A 190 -13.97 -19.25 15.17
C VAL A 190 -14.80 -20.42 15.69
N LYS A 191 -14.60 -20.76 16.96
CA LYS A 191 -15.29 -21.82 17.69
C LYS A 191 -15.73 -21.29 19.05
N LEU A 192 -16.84 -21.82 19.54
CA LEU A 192 -17.28 -21.70 20.94
C LEU A 192 -17.13 -23.07 21.59
N GLU A 193 -16.40 -23.15 22.69
CA GLU A 193 -16.22 -24.34 23.53
C GLU A 193 -17.17 -24.25 24.75
N ASN A 194 -17.71 -25.40 25.18
CA ASN A 194 -18.66 -25.62 26.28
C ASN A 194 -20.10 -25.04 26.17
N PRO A 195 -20.83 -25.19 25.04
CA PRO A 195 -22.24 -24.82 24.97
C PRO A 195 -23.19 -25.86 25.63
N LYS A 196 -22.70 -27.05 26.03
CA LYS A 196 -23.52 -28.23 26.42
C LYS A 196 -24.57 -27.99 27.53
N GLY A 197 -24.38 -26.96 28.36
CA GLY A 197 -25.31 -26.62 29.44
C GLY A 197 -26.28 -25.48 29.13
N ILE A 198 -26.19 -24.88 27.93
CA ILE A 198 -26.97 -23.71 27.52
C ILE A 198 -27.82 -24.10 26.32
N ARG A 199 -29.12 -24.36 26.55
CA ARG A 199 -30.03 -24.91 25.52
C ARG A 199 -30.44 -23.88 24.47
N SER A 200 -30.35 -22.59 24.78
CA SER A 200 -30.84 -21.50 23.92
C SER A 200 -29.82 -20.36 23.74
N LEU A 201 -28.58 -20.69 23.35
CA LEU A 201 -27.53 -19.70 23.09
C LEU A 201 -27.65 -19.14 21.67
N ASN A 202 -27.77 -17.82 21.55
CA ASN A 202 -27.88 -17.10 20.29
C ASN A 202 -26.75 -16.07 20.13
N ILE A 203 -26.32 -15.80 18.90
CA ILE A 203 -25.42 -14.69 18.56
C ILE A 203 -26.27 -13.52 18.06
N ALA A 204 -26.40 -12.49 18.90
CA ALA A 204 -27.19 -11.29 18.65
C ALA A 204 -26.46 -10.24 17.81
N ARG A 205 -25.13 -10.18 17.93
CA ARG A 205 -24.27 -9.27 17.17
C ARG A 205 -22.92 -9.88 16.90
N PHE A 206 -22.40 -9.60 15.71
CA PHE A 206 -21.13 -10.06 15.24
C PHE A 206 -20.30 -8.88 14.71
N ARG A 207 -19.08 -8.71 15.24
CA ARG A 207 -18.19 -7.62 14.84
C ARG A 207 -16.77 -8.12 14.59
N VAL A 208 -16.14 -7.62 13.52
CA VAL A 208 -14.76 -7.92 13.13
C VAL A 208 -14.01 -6.62 12.95
N GLU A 209 -12.88 -6.49 13.62
CA GLU A 209 -12.00 -5.33 13.53
C GLU A 209 -10.59 -5.75 13.09
N LEU A 210 -9.99 -4.95 12.20
CA LEU A 210 -8.57 -4.98 11.92
C LEU A 210 -7.88 -3.94 12.80
N HIS A 211 -7.06 -4.41 13.74
CA HIS A 211 -6.20 -3.55 14.54
C HIS A 211 -4.84 -3.40 13.85
N ARG A 212 -4.38 -2.16 13.77
CA ARG A 212 -3.03 -1.77 13.36
C ARG A 212 -2.32 -1.23 14.59
N PHE A 213 -1.18 -1.81 14.88
CA PHE A 213 -0.27 -1.31 15.89
C PHE A 213 0.95 -0.71 15.20
N THR A 214 1.29 0.51 15.57
CA THR A 214 2.50 1.18 15.09
C THR A 214 3.30 1.64 16.30
N CYS A 215 4.57 1.27 16.35
CA CYS A 215 5.50 1.69 17.39
C CYS A 215 6.68 2.39 16.72
N THR A 216 6.92 3.64 17.08
CA THR A 216 8.16 4.34 16.73
C THR A 216 9.16 4.14 17.84
N ARG A 217 10.35 3.66 17.49
CA ARG A 217 11.38 3.35 18.46
C ARG A 217 11.98 4.64 19.03
N ASN A 218 12.21 4.67 20.33
CA ASN A 218 12.96 5.75 20.96
C ASN A 218 14.46 5.54 20.70
N LEU A 219 15.20 6.61 20.35
CA LEU A 219 16.60 6.56 19.87
C LEU A 219 17.58 5.83 20.81
N LYS A 220 17.19 5.62 22.08
CA LYS A 220 18.03 5.02 23.13
C LYS A 220 18.05 3.49 23.16
N GLN A 221 17.29 2.79 22.30
CA GLN A 221 17.32 1.33 22.26
C GLN A 221 18.14 0.87 21.04
N ASP A 222 19.05 -0.11 21.23
CA ASP A 222 19.93 -0.65 20.16
C ASP A 222 19.45 -2.00 19.56
N THR A 223 18.61 -2.79 20.24
CA THR A 223 17.94 -4.02 19.72
C THR A 223 16.74 -3.88 18.76
N VAL A 224 16.85 -4.36 17.52
CA VAL A 224 15.73 -4.38 16.52
C VAL A 224 14.43 -5.05 17.03
N PHE A 225 14.51 -5.86 18.10
CA PHE A 225 13.43 -6.71 18.56
C PHE A 225 12.94 -6.31 19.96
N PHE A 226 11.67 -5.93 20.02
CA PHE A 226 10.83 -5.71 21.22
C PHE A 226 11.22 -4.51 22.11
N PRO A 227 10.69 -3.30 21.84
CA PRO A 227 10.84 -2.17 22.74
C PRO A 227 10.17 -2.46 24.09
N GLU A 228 10.90 -2.30 25.19
CA GLU A 228 10.37 -2.49 26.56
C GLU A 228 9.24 -1.51 26.92
N LYS A 229 9.25 -0.31 26.33
CA LYS A 229 8.21 0.71 26.46
C LYS A 229 7.98 1.41 25.12
N PRO A 230 7.13 0.87 24.23
CA PRO A 230 6.86 1.46 22.94
C PRO A 230 5.99 2.72 23.07
N VAL A 231 6.31 3.79 22.33
CA VAL A 231 5.32 4.84 22.02
C VAL A 231 4.37 4.22 21.00
N CYS A 232 3.20 3.81 21.47
CA CYS A 232 2.26 3.00 20.72
C CYS A 232 1.17 3.88 20.10
N LYS A 233 1.04 3.88 18.77
CA LYS A 233 -0.21 4.27 18.12
C LYS A 233 -1.01 2.99 17.82
N HIS A 234 -2.19 2.88 18.41
CA HIS A 234 -3.12 1.80 18.17
C HIS A 234 -4.33 2.35 17.41
N ASN A 235 -4.52 1.87 16.18
CA ASN A 235 -5.68 2.21 15.37
C ASN A 235 -6.47 0.94 15.08
N PHE A 236 -7.76 1.06 14.85
CA PHE A 236 -8.58 -0.06 14.38
C PHE A 236 -9.52 0.37 13.27
N LEU A 237 -9.90 -0.60 12.43
CA LEU A 237 -10.88 -0.46 11.37
C LEU A 237 -11.93 -1.55 11.54
N THR A 238 -13.20 -1.16 11.65
CA THR A 238 -14.30 -2.13 11.66
C THR A 238 -14.50 -2.67 10.24
N LEU A 239 -14.21 -3.96 10.05
CA LEU A 239 -14.37 -4.65 8.76
C LEU A 239 -15.81 -5.16 8.54
N LEU A 240 -16.48 -5.49 9.64
CA LEU A 240 -17.86 -5.98 9.65
C LEU A 240 -18.47 -5.69 11.01
N ASP A 241 -19.71 -5.21 11.02
CA ASP A 241 -20.54 -5.08 12.21
C ASP A 241 -21.98 -5.38 11.80
N LYS A 242 -22.54 -6.45 12.35
CA LYS A 242 -23.84 -6.95 11.93
C LYS A 242 -24.62 -7.46 13.15
N ARG A 243 -25.86 -6.98 13.29
CA ARG A 243 -26.84 -7.62 14.17
C ARG A 243 -27.38 -8.87 13.49
N CYS A 244 -27.50 -9.94 14.24
CA CYS A 244 -27.95 -11.24 13.76
C CYS A 244 -28.78 -11.93 14.84
N SER A 245 -29.48 -13.00 14.47
CA SER A 245 -30.07 -13.93 15.43
C SER A 245 -29.70 -15.30 14.92
N ILE A 246 -28.69 -15.91 15.53
CA ILE A 246 -28.10 -17.17 15.08
C ILE A 246 -28.04 -18.09 16.27
N ASP A 247 -28.78 -19.18 16.20
CA ASP A 247 -28.70 -20.21 17.22
C ASP A 247 -27.35 -20.93 17.12
N VAL A 248 -26.67 -21.02 18.26
CA VAL A 248 -25.40 -21.71 18.39
C VAL A 248 -25.69 -23.21 18.49
N ILE A 249 -25.65 -23.88 17.35
CA ILE A 249 -25.90 -25.33 17.27
C ILE A 249 -24.58 -26.06 17.57
N PRO A 250 -24.51 -26.89 18.64
CA PRO A 250 -23.36 -27.73 18.90
C PRO A 250 -23.14 -28.76 17.79
N LYS A 251 -21.89 -29.18 17.57
CA LYS A 251 -21.62 -30.28 16.65
C LYS A 251 -22.22 -31.58 17.15
N ALA A 252 -22.75 -32.38 16.21
CA ALA A 252 -23.27 -33.71 16.50
C ALA A 252 -22.21 -34.61 17.18
N ASP A 253 -20.98 -34.60 16.65
CA ASP A 253 -19.88 -35.45 17.12
C ASP A 253 -19.23 -34.93 18.42
N ASP A 254 -19.34 -33.62 18.68
CA ASP A 254 -18.80 -32.98 19.87
C ASP A 254 -19.72 -31.85 20.32
N PRO A 255 -20.67 -32.14 21.23
CA PRO A 255 -21.64 -31.13 21.64
C PRO A 255 -21.01 -30.10 22.58
N THR A 256 -19.72 -30.25 22.94
CA THR A 256 -18.95 -29.21 23.64
C THR A 256 -18.35 -28.18 22.68
N GLU A 257 -18.50 -28.35 21.36
CA GLU A 257 -17.96 -27.41 20.38
C GLU A 257 -19.05 -26.95 19.40
N ALA A 258 -19.19 -25.63 19.24
CA ALA A 258 -19.95 -25.03 18.15
C ALA A 258 -19.01 -24.24 17.24
N VAL A 259 -19.10 -24.47 15.93
CA VAL A 259 -18.28 -23.75 14.94
C VAL A 259 -19.12 -22.62 14.36
N ILE A 260 -18.60 -21.39 14.42
CA ILE A 260 -19.26 -20.26 13.76
C ILE A 260 -19.11 -20.41 12.24
N PRO A 261 -20.21 -20.47 11.47
CA PRO A 261 -20.13 -20.66 10.03
C PRO A 261 -19.34 -19.56 9.30
N ASP A 262 -18.52 -19.97 8.34
CA ASP A 262 -17.62 -19.08 7.56
C ASP A 262 -18.35 -17.95 6.83
N HIS A 263 -19.65 -18.11 6.55
CA HIS A 263 -20.42 -17.10 5.85
C HIS A 263 -20.72 -15.86 6.69
N PHE A 264 -20.57 -15.93 8.02
CA PHE A 264 -20.81 -14.80 8.93
C PHE A 264 -19.69 -13.77 8.95
N PHE A 265 -18.46 -14.13 8.57
CA PHE A 265 -17.30 -13.23 8.48
C PHE A 265 -16.76 -13.13 7.06
N LYS A 266 -17.66 -12.98 6.08
CA LYS A 266 -17.35 -12.72 4.65
C LYS A 266 -16.83 -11.29 4.38
N CYS A 267 -16.06 -10.70 5.30
CA CYS A 267 -15.37 -9.44 5.06
C CYS A 267 -13.99 -9.65 4.44
N LEU A 268 -13.52 -8.65 3.70
CA LEU A 268 -12.20 -8.64 3.06
C LEU A 268 -11.23 -7.81 3.90
N LEU A 269 -9.96 -8.24 3.94
CA LEU A 269 -8.91 -7.36 4.41
C LEU A 269 -8.78 -6.13 3.48
N PRO A 270 -8.69 -4.91 4.02
CA PRO A 270 -8.44 -3.71 3.22
C PRO A 270 -7.06 -3.73 2.57
N LEU A 271 -6.84 -2.82 1.62
CA LEU A 271 -5.49 -2.57 1.12
C LEU A 271 -4.72 -1.77 2.17
N VAL A 272 -3.84 -2.46 2.90
CA VAL A 272 -2.99 -1.85 3.92
C VAL A 272 -1.54 -2.18 3.65
N GLU A 273 -0.67 -1.34 4.18
CA GLU A 273 0.76 -1.55 4.09
C GLU A 273 1.16 -2.90 4.73
N PRO A 274 2.25 -3.53 4.27
CA PRO A 274 2.70 -4.78 4.85
C PRO A 274 3.14 -4.60 6.31
N THR A 275 3.08 -5.69 7.05
CA THR A 275 3.77 -5.81 8.33
C THR A 275 5.27 -5.55 8.11
N SER A 276 5.82 -4.63 8.89
CA SER A 276 7.22 -4.19 8.79
C SER A 276 7.81 -3.96 10.17
N TYR A 277 9.08 -4.32 10.34
CA TYR A 277 9.86 -4.09 11.55
C TYR A 277 11.18 -3.48 11.14
N SER A 278 11.41 -2.22 11.45
CA SER A 278 12.68 -1.56 11.22
C SER A 278 13.25 -1.00 12.52
N ASN A 279 14.48 -0.52 12.45
CA ASN A 279 15.11 0.19 13.56
C ASN A 279 14.31 1.43 14.00
N GLU A 280 13.52 2.01 13.10
CA GLU A 280 12.79 3.25 13.30
C GLU A 280 11.31 2.99 13.69
N CYS A 281 10.70 1.94 13.12
CA CYS A 281 9.27 1.73 13.19
C CYS A 281 8.89 0.24 13.12
N ILE A 282 7.98 -0.16 14.00
CA ILE A 282 7.29 -1.45 13.94
C ILE A 282 5.86 -1.21 13.51
N ARG A 283 5.37 -2.02 12.59
CA ARG A 283 3.99 -2.06 12.13
C ARG A 283 3.51 -3.51 12.12
N SER A 284 2.52 -3.81 12.95
CA SER A 284 1.91 -5.13 13.04
C SER A 284 0.39 -5.05 13.01
N TYR A 285 -0.25 -6.18 12.72
CA TYR A 285 -1.68 -6.29 12.49
C TYR A 285 -2.31 -7.42 13.28
N GLY A 286 -3.54 -7.25 13.72
CA GLY A 286 -4.31 -8.31 14.35
C GLY A 286 -5.80 -8.17 14.06
N ILE A 287 -6.50 -9.30 14.09
CA ILE A 287 -7.94 -9.36 13.90
C ILE A 287 -8.59 -9.59 15.25
N LYS A 288 -9.47 -8.68 15.64
CA LYS A 288 -10.34 -8.84 16.79
C LYS A 288 -11.73 -9.25 16.30
N ILE A 289 -12.27 -10.32 16.86
CA ILE A 289 -13.64 -10.78 16.58
C ILE A 289 -14.41 -10.71 17.88
N MET A 290 -15.56 -10.07 17.86
CA MET A 290 -16.45 -9.88 19.01
C MET A 290 -17.81 -10.48 18.69
N LEU A 291 -18.35 -11.24 19.63
CA LEU A 291 -19.69 -11.83 19.59
C LEU A 291 -20.48 -11.31 20.78
N GLN A 292 -21.67 -10.78 20.53
CA GLN A 292 -22.67 -10.59 21.56
C GLN A 292 -23.51 -11.87 21.63
N LEU A 293 -23.35 -12.61 22.73
CA LEU A 293 -24.08 -13.83 23.02
C LEU A 293 -25.29 -13.50 23.89
N GLU A 294 -26.44 -14.08 23.55
CA GLU A 294 -27.68 -13.95 24.31
C GLU A 294 -28.21 -15.35 24.65
N CYS A 295 -28.68 -15.55 25.87
CA CYS A 295 -29.34 -16.78 26.28
C CYS A 295 -30.81 -16.53 26.54
N MET A 296 -31.69 -17.15 25.75
CA MET A 296 -33.14 -16.92 25.86
C MET A 296 -33.72 -17.48 27.16
N ASP A 297 -33.18 -18.59 27.68
CA ASP A 297 -33.72 -19.26 28.87
C ASP A 297 -33.48 -18.47 30.16
N THR A 298 -32.41 -17.68 30.19
CA THR A 298 -31.93 -16.97 31.40
C THR A 298 -31.84 -15.46 31.20
N LEU A 299 -32.22 -14.97 30.02
CA LEU A 299 -32.26 -13.56 29.63
C LEU A 299 -30.95 -12.79 29.86
N TRP A 300 -29.80 -13.47 29.81
CA TRP A 300 -28.50 -12.80 29.90
C TRP A 300 -27.93 -12.48 28.52
N SER A 301 -27.17 -11.40 28.45
CA SER A 301 -26.39 -10.98 27.29
C SER A 301 -24.94 -10.73 27.71
N ARG A 302 -23.97 -11.21 26.92
CA ARG A 302 -22.55 -11.01 27.18
C ARG A 302 -21.75 -10.89 25.90
N GLU A 303 -20.83 -9.94 25.90
CA GLU A 303 -19.83 -9.84 24.84
C GLU A 303 -18.65 -10.76 25.14
N VAL A 304 -18.25 -11.55 24.15
CA VAL A 304 -17.01 -12.32 24.16
C VAL A 304 -16.18 -11.90 22.96
N GLU A 305 -14.86 -11.85 23.15
CA GLU A 305 -13.93 -11.41 22.12
C GLU A 305 -12.76 -12.36 21.96
N VAL A 306 -12.13 -12.34 20.80
CA VAL A 306 -10.88 -13.06 20.56
C VAL A 306 -9.97 -12.22 19.67
N PHE A 307 -8.67 -12.32 19.90
CA PHE A 307 -7.68 -11.56 19.15
C PHE A 307 -6.67 -12.48 18.50
N LEU A 308 -6.45 -12.31 17.20
CA LEU A 308 -5.51 -13.10 16.42
C LEU A 308 -4.53 -12.18 15.68
N GLU A 309 -3.27 -12.14 16.12
CA GLU A 309 -2.21 -11.44 15.39
C GLU A 309 -1.89 -12.15 14.06
N ILE A 310 -1.75 -11.35 13.00
CA ILE A 310 -1.54 -11.77 11.61
C ILE A 310 -0.40 -10.98 10.97
N GLN A 311 0.23 -11.55 9.94
CA GLN A 311 1.27 -10.86 9.17
C GLN A 311 0.74 -10.52 7.79
N ILE A 312 0.56 -9.24 7.49
CA ILE A 312 0.11 -8.79 6.18
C ILE A 312 1.32 -8.69 5.27
N ALA A 313 1.35 -9.47 4.20
CA ALA A 313 2.43 -9.45 3.22
C ALA A 313 2.18 -8.45 2.08
N ARG A 314 3.25 -7.86 1.56
CA ARG A 314 3.24 -7.16 0.28
C ARG A 314 3.19 -8.17 -0.84
N LEU A 315 2.30 -7.97 -1.81
CA LEU A 315 2.31 -8.76 -3.03
C LEU A 315 3.36 -8.17 -3.98
N GLU A 316 4.39 -8.95 -4.28
CA GLU A 316 5.35 -8.64 -5.32
C GLU A 316 5.13 -9.59 -6.49
N PHE A 317 4.70 -9.04 -7.62
CA PHE A 317 4.81 -9.74 -8.87
C PHE A 317 6.26 -9.64 -9.32
N LYS A 318 6.92 -10.78 -9.54
CA LYS A 318 8.10 -10.75 -10.40
C LYS A 318 7.60 -10.19 -11.73
N CYS A 319 8.10 -9.02 -12.11
CA CYS A 319 7.94 -8.53 -13.47
C CYS A 319 8.29 -9.72 -14.37
N PRO A 320 7.44 -10.12 -15.34
CA PRO A 320 7.83 -11.17 -16.27
C PRO A 320 9.22 -10.77 -16.76
N SER A 321 10.22 -11.61 -16.43
CA SER A 321 11.56 -11.41 -16.97
C SER A 321 11.34 -11.20 -18.46
N PRO A 322 11.72 -10.04 -19.03
CA PRO A 322 11.40 -9.72 -20.41
C PRO A 322 11.77 -10.96 -21.20
N SER A 323 10.76 -11.58 -21.82
CA SER A 323 10.91 -12.85 -22.51
C SER A 323 12.17 -12.77 -23.36
N THR A 324 13.06 -13.73 -23.14
CA THR A 324 14.50 -13.83 -23.43
C THR A 324 14.92 -13.56 -24.89
N ARG A 325 14.44 -12.48 -25.50
CA ARG A 325 14.75 -12.01 -26.86
C ARG A 325 14.75 -10.48 -26.97
N LEU A 326 14.89 -9.75 -25.86
CA LEU A 326 15.45 -8.40 -25.99
C LEU A 326 16.93 -8.61 -26.29
N LEU A 327 17.26 -8.61 -27.59
CA LEU A 327 18.62 -8.38 -28.09
C LEU A 327 19.23 -7.29 -27.22
N TYR A 328 20.40 -7.59 -26.63
CA TYR A 328 21.12 -6.67 -25.78
C TYR A 328 21.14 -5.28 -26.42
N PRO A 329 20.98 -4.20 -25.64
CA PRO A 329 21.06 -2.85 -26.17
C PRO A 329 22.51 -2.58 -26.60
N GLU A 330 22.82 -2.94 -27.84
CA GLU A 330 23.98 -2.38 -28.53
C GLU A 330 23.73 -0.89 -28.72
N GLU A 331 24.59 -0.08 -28.09
CA GLU A 331 24.77 1.38 -28.14
C GLU A 331 23.54 2.30 -28.33
N LYS A 332 23.37 3.21 -27.36
CA LYS A 332 22.64 4.49 -27.42
C LYS A 332 21.19 4.44 -27.93
N GLN A 333 20.38 3.48 -27.50
CA GLN A 333 18.93 3.62 -27.66
C GLN A 333 18.41 4.74 -26.76
N LYS A 334 17.58 5.62 -27.33
CA LYS A 334 16.93 6.69 -26.58
C LYS A 334 15.87 6.09 -25.65
N THR A 335 16.13 6.15 -24.34
CA THR A 335 15.15 5.84 -23.31
C THR A 335 14.27 7.06 -23.04
N GLU A 336 12.96 6.89 -23.13
CA GLU A 336 11.97 7.85 -22.66
C GLU A 336 11.44 7.42 -21.29
N LYS A 337 11.18 8.39 -20.41
CA LYS A 337 10.55 8.16 -19.11
C LYS A 337 9.18 8.84 -19.09
N PHE A 338 8.15 8.07 -18.76
CA PHE A 338 6.79 8.55 -18.55
C PHE A 338 6.53 8.59 -17.06
N ARG A 339 5.98 9.70 -16.57
CA ARG A 339 5.61 9.85 -15.17
C ARG A 339 4.11 10.12 -15.06
N SER A 340 3.49 9.56 -14.04
CA SER A 340 2.13 9.87 -13.60
C SER A 340 2.12 10.06 -12.10
N ILE A 341 1.27 10.98 -11.65
CA ILE A 341 0.94 11.20 -10.25
C ILE A 341 -0.56 11.05 -10.14
N GLU A 342 -0.98 10.08 -9.36
CA GLU A 342 -2.40 9.78 -9.20
C GLU A 342 -2.72 9.66 -7.72
N THR A 343 -3.81 10.32 -7.31
CA THR A 343 -4.28 10.27 -5.93
C THR A 343 -5.54 9.44 -5.88
N PHE A 344 -5.53 8.46 -4.99
CA PHE A 344 -6.64 7.54 -4.79
C PHE A 344 -7.14 7.64 -3.36
N ASP A 345 -8.44 7.37 -3.19
CA ASP A 345 -8.97 7.03 -1.87
C ASP A 345 -8.21 5.81 -1.33
N ARG A 346 -7.72 5.91 -0.09
CA ARG A 346 -6.83 4.91 0.51
C ARG A 346 -7.43 3.51 0.55
N PHE A 347 -8.75 3.40 0.70
CA PHE A 347 -9.45 2.13 0.80
C PHE A 347 -9.86 1.57 -0.57
N LYS A 348 -9.89 2.44 -1.61
CA LYS A 348 -10.22 2.08 -2.99
C LYS A 348 -9.02 1.94 -3.90
N PHE A 349 -7.81 2.33 -3.49
CA PHE A 349 -6.61 2.24 -4.31
C PHE A 349 -6.27 0.80 -4.74
N TYR A 350 -5.93 0.61 -6.02
CA TYR A 350 -5.25 -0.57 -6.53
C TYR A 350 -4.00 -0.19 -7.35
N PRO A 351 -2.83 -0.81 -7.10
CA PRO A 351 -1.61 -0.53 -7.87
C PRO A 351 -1.73 -0.77 -9.38
N THR A 352 -2.67 -1.61 -9.80
CA THR A 352 -2.96 -1.87 -11.22
C THR A 352 -3.59 -0.66 -11.92
N ASP A 353 -4.32 0.16 -11.18
CA ASP A 353 -5.08 1.27 -11.76
C ASP A 353 -4.11 2.36 -12.27
N VAL A 354 -2.98 2.54 -11.58
CA VAL A 354 -1.93 3.54 -11.93
C VAL A 354 -1.13 3.19 -13.18
N THR A 355 -1.23 1.93 -13.60
CA THR A 355 -0.41 1.45 -14.70
C THR A 355 -1.09 1.60 -16.04
N GLU A 356 -2.41 1.46 -16.12
CA GLU A 356 -3.06 1.24 -17.40
C GLU A 356 -2.85 2.43 -18.37
N ASP A 357 -2.98 3.66 -17.87
CA ASP A 357 -2.84 4.86 -18.69
C ASP A 357 -1.39 5.13 -19.12
N LEU A 358 -0.42 4.90 -18.24
CA LEU A 358 1.00 5.01 -18.58
C LEU A 358 1.43 3.97 -19.59
N TYR A 359 0.99 2.72 -19.44
CA TYR A 359 1.26 1.66 -20.42
C TYR A 359 0.59 1.96 -21.77
N LYS A 360 -0.68 2.38 -21.78
CA LYS A 360 -1.35 2.83 -22.99
C LYS A 360 -0.60 3.99 -23.65
N LYS A 361 -0.05 4.94 -22.88
CA LYS A 361 0.74 6.06 -23.39
C LYS A 361 2.05 5.59 -24.05
N VAL A 362 2.75 4.63 -23.43
CA VAL A 362 3.94 3.98 -24.01
C VAL A 362 3.59 3.26 -25.32
N GLU A 363 2.50 2.50 -25.31
CA GLU A 363 2.03 1.75 -26.48
C GLU A 363 1.62 2.67 -27.63
N ARG A 364 0.88 3.76 -27.33
CA ARG A 364 0.48 4.78 -28.32
C ARG A 364 1.67 5.49 -28.94
N LYS A 365 2.81 5.56 -28.27
CA LYS A 365 4.05 6.10 -28.85
C LYS A 365 4.86 5.05 -29.61
N GLY A 366 4.41 3.79 -29.65
CA GLY A 366 5.14 2.71 -30.29
C GLY A 366 6.43 2.33 -29.57
N LEU A 367 6.60 2.73 -28.30
CA LEU A 367 7.79 2.45 -27.51
C LEU A 367 7.72 1.07 -26.87
N VAL A 368 8.87 0.47 -26.62
CA VAL A 368 8.97 -0.82 -25.93
C VAL A 368 9.15 -0.56 -24.44
N TYR A 369 8.23 -1.08 -23.64
CA TYR A 369 8.31 -0.99 -22.19
C TYR A 369 9.60 -1.66 -21.68
N GLN A 370 10.38 -0.92 -20.89
CA GLN A 370 11.66 -1.38 -20.34
C GLN A 370 11.59 -1.63 -18.83
N GLY A 371 10.84 -0.81 -18.10
CA GLY A 371 10.70 -0.97 -16.65
C GLY A 371 9.73 0.02 -16.03
N HIS A 372 9.33 -0.25 -14.79
CA HIS A 372 8.42 0.60 -14.04
C HIS A 372 8.87 0.68 -12.60
N LYS A 373 9.00 1.90 -12.11
CA LYS A 373 9.23 2.21 -10.70
C LYS A 373 7.98 2.90 -10.17
N MET A 374 7.40 2.34 -9.11
CA MET A 374 6.27 2.94 -8.41
C MET A 374 6.72 3.32 -7.01
N GLU A 375 6.43 4.55 -6.61
CA GLU A 375 6.61 5.06 -5.25
C GLU A 375 5.26 5.53 -4.73
N THR A 376 4.96 5.31 -3.45
CA THR A 376 3.67 5.66 -2.86
C THR A 376 3.86 6.50 -1.61
N LEU A 377 3.14 7.61 -1.51
CA LEU A 377 2.99 8.40 -0.30
C LEU A 377 1.57 8.16 0.24
N THR A 378 1.47 7.67 1.47
CA THR A 378 0.19 7.39 2.12
C THR A 378 -0.13 8.44 3.18
N SER A 379 -1.30 9.06 3.10
CA SER A 379 -1.89 9.88 4.16
C SER A 379 -3.05 9.13 4.84
N ASP A 380 -3.73 9.77 5.79
CA ASP A 380 -4.81 9.10 6.53
C ASP A 380 -6.01 8.73 5.64
N GLY A 381 -6.34 9.55 4.64
CA GLY A 381 -7.45 9.30 3.69
C GLY A 381 -7.06 8.97 2.26
N ALA A 382 -5.82 9.24 1.84
CA ALA A 382 -5.42 9.11 0.44
C ALA A 382 -4.10 8.34 0.25
N VAL A 383 -3.95 7.77 -0.95
CA VAL A 383 -2.69 7.21 -1.43
C VAL A 383 -2.32 7.97 -2.69
N CYS A 384 -1.22 8.72 -2.62
CA CYS A 384 -0.62 9.37 -3.77
C CYS A 384 0.45 8.44 -4.35
N VAL A 385 0.35 8.16 -5.65
CA VAL A 385 1.21 7.21 -6.34
C VAL A 385 2.01 7.93 -7.41
N PHE A 386 3.31 7.71 -7.38
CA PHE A 386 4.27 8.22 -8.35
C PHE A 386 4.74 7.04 -9.19
N SER A 387 4.27 6.97 -10.42
CA SER A 387 4.66 5.93 -11.36
C SER A 387 5.62 6.49 -12.38
N THR A 388 6.80 5.88 -12.51
CA THR A 388 7.79 6.17 -13.56
C THR A 388 7.97 4.95 -14.44
N VAL A 389 7.48 5.00 -15.66
CA VAL A 389 7.68 3.98 -16.69
C VAL A 389 8.83 4.38 -17.60
N SER A 390 9.86 3.55 -17.69
CA SER A 390 10.92 3.68 -18.69
C SER A 390 10.56 2.86 -19.91
N ALA A 391 10.68 3.45 -21.09
CA ALA A 391 10.47 2.77 -22.37
C ALA A 391 11.56 3.17 -23.35
N VAL A 392 11.89 2.28 -24.29
CA VAL A 392 12.93 2.50 -25.30
C VAL A 392 12.31 2.59 -26.68
N THR A 393 12.89 3.44 -27.52
CA THR A 393 12.53 3.48 -28.93
C THR A 393 13.12 2.24 -29.61
N PRO A 394 12.30 1.33 -30.17
CA PRO A 394 12.84 0.18 -30.88
C PRO A 394 13.66 0.66 -32.09
N ARG A 395 14.85 0.08 -32.30
CA ARG A 395 15.56 0.24 -33.58
C ARG A 395 14.72 -0.44 -34.66
N ARG A 396 14.43 0.32 -35.71
CA ARG A 396 13.61 -0.12 -36.83
C ARG A 396 14.24 0.38 -38.11
N SER A 397 14.10 -0.39 -39.18
CA SER A 397 14.39 0.14 -40.52
C SER A 397 13.47 1.34 -40.82
N PRO A 398 13.81 2.20 -41.79
CA PRO A 398 12.91 3.28 -42.23
C PRO A 398 11.51 2.77 -42.61
N GLU A 399 11.44 1.60 -43.23
CA GLU A 399 10.18 0.95 -43.64
C GLU A 399 9.37 0.48 -42.44
N GLU A 400 10.00 -0.21 -41.48
CA GLU A 400 9.35 -0.64 -40.24
C GLU A 400 8.90 0.54 -39.37
N SER A 401 9.66 1.64 -39.42
CA SER A 401 9.31 2.90 -38.74
C SER A 401 8.08 3.53 -39.37
N MET A 402 7.98 3.54 -40.71
CA MET A 402 6.82 4.06 -41.43
C MET A 402 5.57 3.21 -41.18
N VAL A 403 5.68 1.88 -41.24
CA VAL A 403 4.59 0.95 -40.94
C VAL A 403 4.09 1.15 -39.50
N GLN A 404 5.01 1.34 -38.55
CA GLN A 404 4.61 1.58 -37.16
C GLN A 404 3.95 2.94 -36.98
N ALA A 405 4.49 4.00 -37.59
CA ALA A 405 3.90 5.33 -37.53
C ALA A 405 2.45 5.31 -38.05
N MET A 406 2.21 4.59 -39.14
CA MET A 406 0.86 4.38 -39.70
C MET A 406 -0.05 3.58 -38.74
N SER A 407 0.46 2.53 -38.11
CA SER A 407 -0.29 1.74 -37.12
C SER A 407 -0.65 2.56 -35.87
N VAL A 408 0.29 3.35 -35.36
CA VAL A 408 0.10 4.28 -34.24
C VAL A 408 -0.94 5.35 -34.59
N LEU A 409 -0.85 5.96 -35.78
CA LEU A 409 -1.84 6.93 -36.26
C LEU A 409 -3.24 6.32 -36.33
N LYS A 410 -3.36 5.08 -36.83
CA LYS A 410 -4.63 4.36 -36.90
C LYS A 410 -5.22 4.08 -35.51
N LYS A 411 -4.39 3.62 -34.55
CA LYS A 411 -4.82 3.40 -33.15
C LYS A 411 -5.26 4.70 -32.49
N ASN A 412 -4.52 5.78 -32.67
CA ASN A 412 -4.87 7.09 -32.10
C ASN A 412 -6.19 7.62 -32.68
N ARG A 413 -6.42 7.50 -34.00
CA ARG A 413 -7.71 7.89 -34.62
C ARG A 413 -8.90 7.15 -34.02
N MET A 414 -8.80 5.83 -33.81
CA MET A 414 -9.88 5.06 -33.17
C MET A 414 -10.13 5.48 -31.71
N PHE A 415 -9.08 5.85 -30.99
CA PHE A 415 -9.22 6.32 -29.61
C PHE A 415 -9.92 7.68 -29.54
N TYR A 416 -9.57 8.63 -30.41
CA TYR A 416 -10.21 9.95 -30.45
C TYR A 416 -11.68 9.87 -30.90
N SER A 417 -12.03 8.98 -31.83
CA SER A 417 -13.42 8.78 -32.23
C SER A 417 -14.29 8.17 -31.12
N GLN A 418 -13.72 7.30 -30.28
CA GLN A 418 -14.44 6.76 -29.12
C GLN A 418 -14.61 7.82 -28.03
N ALA A 419 -13.60 8.66 -27.79
CA ALA A 419 -13.68 9.75 -26.81
C ALA A 419 -14.70 10.83 -27.19
N SER A 420 -14.85 11.15 -28.49
CA SER A 420 -15.88 12.08 -28.96
C SER A 420 -17.29 11.50 -28.80
N LEU A 421 -17.48 10.20 -29.08
CA LEU A 421 -18.74 9.50 -28.85
C LEU A 421 -19.16 9.49 -27.37
N VAL A 422 -18.22 9.28 -26.45
CA VAL A 422 -18.51 9.31 -25.00
C VAL A 422 -18.89 10.72 -24.52
N ARG A 423 -18.32 11.78 -25.11
CA ARG A 423 -18.71 13.17 -24.81
C ARG A 423 -20.08 13.54 -25.35
N GLU A 424 -20.45 13.05 -26.54
CA GLU A 424 -21.79 13.24 -27.09
C GLU A 424 -22.87 12.52 -26.28
N VAL A 425 -22.58 11.30 -25.79
CA VAL A 425 -23.52 10.52 -24.96
C VAL A 425 -23.73 11.15 -23.58
N ASN A 426 -22.75 11.88 -23.04
CA ASN A 426 -22.83 12.53 -21.73
C ASN A 426 -23.43 13.94 -21.74
N GLY A 427 -23.90 14.46 -22.88
CA GLY A 427 -24.71 15.68 -22.92
C GLY A 427 -24.00 16.98 -22.53
N GLU A 428 -22.68 17.07 -22.66
CA GLU A 428 -21.94 18.33 -22.50
C GLU A 428 -22.16 19.24 -23.71
N CYS A 429 -23.34 19.86 -23.80
CA CYS A 429 -23.65 20.89 -24.77
C CYS A 429 -22.94 22.20 -24.39
N MET A 430 -21.90 22.58 -25.14
CA MET A 430 -21.39 23.96 -25.16
C MET A 430 -22.40 24.87 -25.88
N GLY A 431 -23.44 25.27 -25.15
CA GLY A 431 -24.35 26.35 -25.55
C GLY A 431 -23.66 27.70 -25.40
N CYS A 432 -23.31 28.31 -26.53
CA CYS A 432 -22.92 29.71 -26.62
C CYS A 432 -24.01 30.62 -26.03
N LYS A 433 -23.78 31.22 -24.86
CA LYS A 433 -24.55 32.39 -24.41
C LYS A 433 -23.94 33.64 -25.05
N LYS A 434 -24.66 34.24 -25.99
CA LYS A 434 -24.47 35.65 -26.37
C LYS A 434 -24.82 36.55 -25.17
N PRO A 435 -24.13 37.70 -24.99
CA PRO A 435 -24.56 38.71 -24.05
C PRO A 435 -25.73 39.50 -24.65
N LEU A 436 -26.79 39.71 -23.85
CA LEU A 436 -27.80 40.72 -24.14
C LEU A 436 -27.42 41.97 -23.35
N ASP A 437 -26.98 42.97 -24.09
CA ASP A 437 -26.96 44.37 -23.65
C ASP A 437 -28.40 44.83 -23.40
N SER A 438 -28.63 45.50 -22.27
CA SER A 438 -29.75 46.42 -22.11
C SER A 438 -29.31 47.60 -21.24
N THR A 439 -29.12 48.73 -21.89
CA THR A 439 -29.00 50.07 -21.31
C THR A 439 -30.37 50.60 -20.85
N ALA A 440 -30.33 51.23 -19.67
CA ALA A 440 -31.15 52.30 -19.09
C ALA A 440 -32.45 52.79 -19.77
N THR A 441 -33.52 53.04 -18.99
CA THR A 441 -33.94 54.39 -18.50
C THR A 441 -35.28 54.37 -17.74
N ALA A 442 -35.39 55.27 -16.74
CA ALA A 442 -36.57 55.89 -16.09
C ALA A 442 -37.64 54.94 -15.48
N THR A 443 -38.07 55.08 -14.21
CA THR A 443 -38.42 56.24 -13.38
C THR A 443 -38.24 55.89 -11.91
#